data_AF-A0A257LHC7-F1
#
_entry.id   AF-A0A257LHC7-F1
#
_cell.length_a   1.000
_cell.length_b   1.000
_cell.length_c   1.000
_cell.angle_alpha   90.00
_cell.angle_beta   90.00
_cell.angle_gamma   90.00
#
_symmetry.space_group_name_H-M   'P 1'
#
loop_
_entity.id
_entity.type
_entity.pdbx_description
1 polymer ?
#
loop_
_entity_poly.entity_id
_entity_poly.type
_entity_poly.pdbx_seq_one_letter_code
_entity_poly.pdbx_strand_id
1 'polypeptide(L)'
;NQYGARLRLMTPWKYGFKSAKSIVKIRFVEQQPKTAWVKAAAQEYGFFSNVNPKVDHPRWSQATERRIGEDGVFAKKRPTLMYNGYEAQVASLYTGLDLAKNY
;
A
#
# COMPACT_ATOMS: atom_id res chain seq x y z
N ASN A 1 -19.39 -7.63 -9.62
CA ASN A 1 -18.65 -6.36 -9.86
C ASN A 1 -17.26 -6.48 -9.23
N GLN A 2 -16.18 -6.45 -10.01
CA GLN A 2 -14.83 -6.84 -9.58
C GLN A 2 -14.03 -5.73 -8.84
N TYR A 3 -14.36 -4.47 -9.10
CA TYR A 3 -13.58 -3.33 -8.62
C TYR A 3 -14.08 -2.75 -7.29
N GLY A 4 -15.09 -3.37 -6.67
CA GLY A 4 -15.57 -2.98 -5.34
C GLY A 4 -16.64 -1.90 -5.35
N ALA A 5 -17.53 -1.91 -6.33
CA ALA A 5 -18.70 -1.03 -6.36
C ALA A 5 -19.62 -1.22 -5.13
N ARG A 6 -20.46 -0.22 -4.78
CA ARG A 6 -20.62 1.09 -5.45
C ARG A 6 -19.58 2.13 -5.06
N LEU A 7 -18.95 1.98 -3.89
CA LEU A 7 -17.95 2.91 -3.39
C LEU A 7 -16.67 2.18 -2.99
N ARG A 8 -15.53 2.71 -3.44
CA ARG A 8 -14.19 2.20 -3.16
C ARG A 8 -13.28 3.34 -2.73
N LEU A 9 -12.40 3.08 -1.77
CA LEU A 9 -11.31 3.99 -1.40
C LEU A 9 -10.10 3.77 -2.32
N MET A 10 -9.40 4.85 -2.67
CA MET A 10 -8.12 4.80 -3.38
C MET A 10 -7.08 5.65 -2.66
N THR A 11 -5.91 5.06 -2.38
CA THR A 11 -4.77 5.76 -1.74
C THR A 11 -3.50 5.42 -2.54
N PRO A 12 -3.16 6.21 -3.56
CA PRO A 12 -2.26 5.77 -4.63
C PRO A 12 -0.81 5.56 -4.19
N TRP A 13 -0.37 6.14 -3.06
CA TRP A 13 0.97 5.97 -2.52
C TRP A 13 1.12 4.80 -1.54
N LYS A 14 0.06 4.02 -1.33
CA LYS A 14 0.01 2.87 -0.41
C LYS A 14 -0.23 1.57 -1.19
N TYR A 15 0.14 0.44 -0.60
CA TYR A 15 -0.19 -0.86 -1.18
C TYR A 15 -1.70 -1.06 -1.31
N GLY A 16 -2.12 -1.78 -2.35
CA GLY A 16 -3.52 -1.87 -2.77
C GLY A 16 -4.48 -2.42 -1.71
N PHE A 17 -4.00 -3.14 -0.70
CA PHE A 17 -4.85 -3.65 0.38
C PHE A 17 -5.36 -2.57 1.34
N LYS A 18 -4.81 -1.36 1.31
CA LYS A 18 -5.33 -0.20 2.03
C LYS A 18 -6.57 0.42 1.36
N SER A 19 -6.80 0.11 0.09
CA SER A 19 -7.94 0.57 -0.71
C SER A 19 -9.14 -0.35 -0.56
N ALA A 20 -9.93 -0.14 0.51
CA ALA A 20 -11.12 -0.93 0.81
C ALA A 20 -12.16 -0.90 -0.33
N LYS A 21 -12.73 -2.08 -0.62
CA LYS A 21 -13.77 -2.29 -1.62
C LYS A 21 -15.16 -2.29 -0.96
N SER A 22 -16.17 -1.85 -1.70
CA SER A 22 -17.60 -1.95 -1.33
C SER A 22 -17.88 -1.39 0.07
N ILE A 23 -17.44 -0.14 0.29
CA ILE A 23 -17.56 0.52 1.60
C ILE A 23 -19.03 0.76 1.95
N VAL A 24 -19.44 0.25 3.11
CA VAL A 24 -20.80 0.44 3.65
C VAL A 24 -20.84 1.33 4.89
N LYS A 25 -19.69 1.61 5.51
CA LYS A 25 -19.59 2.37 6.74
C LYS A 25 -18.23 3.05 6.88
N ILE A 26 -18.24 4.31 7.31
CA ILE A 26 -17.06 5.09 7.69
C ILE A 26 -17.29 5.55 9.13
N ARG A 27 -16.29 5.39 10.00
CA ARG A 27 -16.32 5.84 11.39
C ARG A 27 -15.06 6.64 11.70
N PHE A 28 -15.23 7.74 12.40
CA PHE A 28 -14.13 8.45 13.04
C PHE A 28 -13.97 7.86 14.44
N VAL A 29 -12.73 7.49 14.77
CA VAL A 29 -12.38 6.83 16.03
C VAL A 29 -11.13 7.49 16.60
N GLU A 30 -11.04 7.57 17.91
CA GLU A 30 -9.91 8.19 18.61
C GLU A 30 -8.63 7.33 18.52
N GLN A 31 -8.78 6.01 18.57
CA GLN A 31 -7.67 5.07 18.56
C GLN A 31 -7.49 4.40 17.19
N GLN A 32 -6.24 4.12 16.82
CA GLN A 32 -5.90 3.47 15.55
C GLN A 32 -6.58 2.09 15.42
N PRO A 33 -7.45 1.87 14.42
CA PRO A 33 -8.14 0.59 14.27
C PRO A 33 -7.22 -0.49 13.69
N LYS A 34 -7.45 -1.74 14.08
CA LYS A 34 -6.78 -2.91 13.45
C LYS A 34 -7.37 -3.17 12.06
N THR A 35 -6.52 -3.21 11.04
CA THR A 35 -6.91 -3.48 9.65
C THR A 35 -7.01 -4.98 9.38
N ALA A 36 -7.70 -5.39 8.30
CA ALA A 36 -7.89 -6.81 7.98
C ALA A 36 -6.55 -7.56 7.81
N TRP A 37 -5.60 -6.97 7.09
CA TRP A 37 -4.30 -7.59 6.84
C TRP A 37 -3.38 -7.58 8.07
N VAL A 38 -3.41 -6.54 8.90
CA VAL A 38 -2.72 -6.53 10.20
C VAL A 38 -3.26 -7.63 11.11
N LYS A 39 -4.58 -7.88 11.10
CA LYS A 39 -5.17 -8.97 11.89
C LYS A 39 -4.78 -10.36 11.35
N ALA A 40 -4.64 -10.49 10.03
CA ALA A 40 -4.33 -11.77 9.38
C ALA A 40 -2.85 -12.14 9.49
N ALA A 41 -1.94 -11.16 9.34
CA ALA A 41 -0.50 -11.36 9.33
C ALA A 41 0.23 -10.06 9.72
N ALA A 42 0.22 -9.74 11.02
CA ALA A 42 0.85 -8.52 11.55
C ALA A 42 2.37 -8.45 11.29
N GLN A 43 3.02 -9.59 11.11
CA GLN A 43 4.44 -9.69 10.77
C GLN A 43 4.75 -9.33 9.30
N GLU A 44 3.73 -9.26 8.43
CA GLU A 44 3.87 -9.00 6.99
C GLU A 44 3.29 -7.66 6.56
N TYR A 45 2.27 -7.19 7.28
CA TYR A 45 1.50 -6.00 6.92
C TYR A 45 1.27 -5.11 8.13
N GLY A 46 1.77 -3.88 8.06
CA GLY A 46 1.54 -2.86 9.07
C GLY A 46 0.36 -1.95 8.75
N PHE A 47 0.27 -0.87 9.52
CA PHE A 47 -0.86 0.04 9.43
C PHE A 47 -0.70 1.06 8.29
N PHE A 48 0.49 1.65 8.13
CA PHE A 48 0.67 2.73 7.15
C PHE A 48 0.83 2.18 5.74
N SER A 49 1.67 1.15 5.57
CA SER A 49 1.85 0.41 4.32
C SER A 49 2.04 1.31 3.10
N ASN A 50 2.89 2.32 3.27
CA ASN A 50 3.36 3.17 2.18
C ASN A 50 4.21 2.33 1.23
N VAL A 51 4.07 2.54 -0.07
CA VAL A 51 4.92 1.87 -1.05
C VAL A 51 6.36 2.33 -0.83
N ASN A 52 7.25 1.39 -0.52
CA ASN A 52 8.64 1.69 -0.20
C ASN A 52 9.56 0.60 -0.79
N PRO A 53 10.35 0.90 -1.84
CA PRO A 53 11.24 -0.09 -2.46
C PRO A 53 12.44 -0.47 -1.57
N LYS A 54 12.67 0.25 -0.47
CA LYS A 54 13.78 0.01 0.48
C LYS A 54 13.38 -0.91 1.64
N VAL A 55 12.09 -1.26 1.76
CA VAL A 55 11.59 -2.14 2.81
C VAL A 55 10.92 -3.33 2.14
N ASP A 56 11.56 -4.49 2.26
CA ASP A 56 11.08 -5.72 1.65
C ASP A 56 9.94 -6.34 2.45
N HIS A 57 9.10 -7.08 1.75
CA HIS A 57 8.15 -7.97 2.41
C HIS A 57 8.91 -9.20 2.95
N PRO A 58 8.50 -9.83 4.07
CA PRO A 58 9.22 -10.97 4.65
C PRO A 58 9.47 -12.15 3.69
N ARG A 59 8.69 -12.23 2.61
CA ARG A 59 8.72 -13.32 1.62
C ARG A 59 9.23 -12.92 0.23
N TRP A 60 9.39 -11.63 -0.06
CA TRP A 60 9.85 -11.15 -1.38
C TRP A 60 10.33 -9.71 -1.33
N SER A 61 11.23 -9.36 -2.25
CA SER A 61 11.67 -7.97 -2.38
C SER A 61 10.62 -7.07 -3.02
N GLN A 62 10.52 -5.84 -2.51
CA GLN A 62 9.66 -4.77 -3.02
C GLN A 62 10.40 -3.79 -3.94
N ALA A 63 11.68 -4.04 -4.23
CA ALA A 63 12.50 -3.15 -5.05
C ALA A 63 12.04 -3.07 -6.53
N THR A 64 11.32 -4.09 -7.01
CA THR A 64 10.85 -4.16 -8.40
C THR A 64 9.41 -4.63 -8.50
N GLU A 65 8.70 -4.15 -9.51
CA GLU A 65 7.30 -4.48 -9.79
C GLU A 65 7.09 -4.95 -11.23
N ARG A 66 5.98 -5.66 -11.44
CA ARG A 66 5.51 -6.03 -12.78
C ARG A 66 4.31 -5.14 -13.14
N ARG A 67 4.46 -4.37 -14.21
CA ARG A 67 3.37 -3.59 -14.78
C ARG A 67 2.45 -4.50 -15.59
N ILE A 68 1.14 -4.41 -15.35
CA ILE A 68 0.13 -5.20 -16.07
C ILE A 68 -0.37 -4.37 -17.25
N GLY A 69 -0.35 -4.94 -18.46
CA GLY A 69 -0.99 -4.39 -19.66
C GLY A 69 -0.12 -3.53 -20.57
N GLU A 70 0.98 -2.93 -20.09
CA GLU A 70 1.85 -2.07 -20.92
C GLU A 70 2.98 -2.87 -21.60
N ASP A 71 3.65 -3.76 -20.87
CA ASP A 71 4.95 -4.28 -21.32
C ASP A 71 4.89 -5.74 -21.85
N GLY A 72 3.69 -6.34 -21.92
CA GLY A 72 3.49 -7.72 -22.37
C GLY A 72 3.92 -8.78 -21.33
N VAL A 73 3.61 -10.06 -21.58
CA VAL A 73 3.78 -11.17 -20.61
C VAL A 73 5.25 -11.45 -20.26
N PHE A 74 6.17 -11.08 -21.14
CA PHE A 74 7.62 -11.33 -21.01
C PHE A 74 8.43 -10.10 -20.58
N ALA A 75 7.78 -8.98 -20.28
CA ALA A 75 8.53 -7.80 -19.89
C ALA A 75 9.27 -7.94 -18.58
N LYS A 76 10.44 -7.31 -18.57
CA LYS A 76 11.29 -7.18 -17.39
C LYS A 76 10.53 -6.39 -16.32
N LYS A 77 10.74 -6.78 -15.06
CA LYS A 77 10.28 -5.99 -13.91
C LYS A 77 10.92 -4.61 -13.95
N ARG A 78 10.19 -3.58 -13.53
CA ARG A 78 10.70 -2.21 -13.40
C ARG A 78 10.96 -1.86 -11.94
N PRO A 79 11.87 -0.92 -11.64
CA PRO A 79 12.06 -0.45 -10.27
C PRO A 79 10.77 0.13 -9.69
N THR A 80 10.45 -0.22 -8.46
CA THR A 80 9.33 0.38 -7.72
C THR A 80 9.73 1.76 -7.21
N LEU A 81 8.84 2.74 -7.36
CA LEU A 81 9.08 4.11 -6.91
C LEU A 81 8.69 4.30 -5.44
N MET A 82 9.43 5.14 -4.73
CA MET A 82 9.06 5.57 -3.38
C MET A 82 7.70 6.26 -3.39
N TYR A 83 6.82 5.91 -2.44
CA TYR A 83 5.43 6.38 -2.39
C TYR A 83 4.68 6.18 -3.71
N ASN A 84 5.06 5.18 -4.49
CA ASN A 84 4.52 4.91 -5.83
C ASN A 84 4.61 6.14 -6.78
N GLY A 85 5.65 6.96 -6.61
CA GLY A 85 5.89 8.17 -7.42
C GLY A 85 5.23 9.44 -6.87
N TYR A 86 4.55 9.38 -5.72
CA TYR A 86 3.87 10.52 -5.09
C TYR A 86 4.68 11.17 -3.96
N GLU A 87 6.00 10.97 -3.95
CA GLU A 87 6.86 11.42 -2.86
C GLU A 87 6.74 12.93 -2.58
N ALA A 88 6.81 13.76 -3.63
CA ALA A 88 6.71 15.22 -3.51
C ALA A 88 5.39 15.68 -2.87
N GLN A 89 4.32 14.90 -2.97
CA GLN A 89 2.99 15.24 -2.49
C GLN A 89 2.73 14.73 -1.07
N VAL A 90 3.37 13.62 -0.65
CA VAL A 90 2.99 12.91 0.58
C VAL A 90 4.11 12.72 1.59
N ALA A 91 5.38 12.94 1.22
CA ALA A 91 6.51 12.70 2.12
C ALA A 91 6.43 13.53 3.41
N SER A 92 5.95 14.77 3.32
CA SER A 92 5.80 15.66 4.48
C SER A 92 4.86 15.10 5.56
N LEU A 93 3.87 14.30 5.18
CA LEU A 93 2.93 13.66 6.13
C LEU A 93 3.59 12.59 7.01
N TYR A 94 4.77 12.12 6.63
CA TYR A 94 5.47 11.01 7.28
C TYR A 94 6.86 11.41 7.82
N THR A 95 7.16 12.70 7.85
CA THR A 95 8.45 13.19 8.35
C THR A 95 8.64 12.82 9.82
N GLY A 96 9.79 12.22 10.15
CA GLY A 96 10.10 11.74 11.51
C GLY A 96 9.48 10.38 11.86
N LEU A 97 8.71 9.76 10.96
CA LEU A 97 8.16 8.42 11.19
C LEU A 97 9.15 7.35 10.71
N ASP A 98 9.37 6.32 11.53
CA ASP A 98 10.12 5.13 11.09
C ASP A 98 9.24 4.31 10.12
N LEU A 99 9.52 4.45 8.83
CA LEU A 99 8.75 3.80 7.77
C LEU A 99 9.01 2.29 7.65
N ALA A 100 10.09 1.76 8.24
CA ALA A 100 10.39 0.33 8.25
C ALA A 100 9.62 -0.37 9.38
N LYS A 101 9.59 0.25 10.56
CA LYS A 101 8.83 -0.26 11.71
C LYS A 101 7.31 -0.16 11.53
N ASN A 102 6.85 0.77 10.70
CA ASN A 102 5.43 1.07 10.46
C ASN A 102 4.90 0.54 9.11
N TYR A 103 5.66 -0.33 8.44
CA TYR A 103 5.37 -0.91 7.13
C TYR A 103 4.20 -1.89 7.17
#